data_AF-A0A8S9RU22-F1
#
_entry.id   AF-A0A8S9RU22-F1
#
_cell.length_a   1.000
_cell.length_b   1.000
_cell.length_c   1.000
_cell.angle_alpha   90.00
_cell.angle_beta   90.00
_cell.angle_gamma   90.00
#
_symmetry.space_group_name_H-M   'P 1'
#
loop_
_entity.id
_entity.type
_entity.pdbx_description
1 polymer ?
#
loop_
_entity_poly.entity_id
_entity_poly.type
_entity_poly.pdbx_seq_one_letter_code
_entity_poly.pdbx_strand_id
1 'polypeptide(L)'
;MSFAANDMKMMYVKRTPETNKEIHVVSMGLKALLTWHNMRTLQECREACGGQGVKTENRVGHLKGDYDVQTTFEGDNNVLMQQVSKALFAEYVSCKKRNKPFKGLGLEHMNSPLPVLPTQLTSSTLRCSHFQQKNVFCLRERDLLERYTCEVAELQERGESRELSFLLVSILTKHLVAYTNGILSSFSTSPLCLQSHQLSEDLSKAFAEKAILQAVLDAEAKLPAGSIKVNKVTVSHGRFFAQPCLTSKF
;
A
#
# COMPACT_ATOMS: atom_id res chain seq x y z
N MET A 1 -10.25 -4.58 -8.05
CA MET A 1 -9.93 -5.18 -6.73
C MET A 1 -10.05 -6.71 -6.70
N SER A 2 -10.87 -7.35 -7.55
CA SER A 2 -10.99 -8.83 -7.62
C SER A 2 -9.64 -9.55 -7.86
N PHE A 3 -8.73 -8.97 -8.66
CA PHE A 3 -7.45 -9.60 -8.99
C PHE A 3 -6.57 -9.91 -7.76
N ALA A 4 -6.35 -8.93 -6.87
CA ALA A 4 -5.52 -9.14 -5.69
C ALA A 4 -6.14 -10.15 -4.70
N ALA A 5 -7.47 -10.14 -4.56
CA ALA A 5 -8.18 -11.14 -3.76
C ALA A 5 -8.10 -12.56 -4.36
N ASN A 6 -8.20 -12.67 -5.69
CA ASN A 6 -8.04 -13.95 -6.39
C ASN A 6 -6.61 -14.46 -6.28
N ASP A 7 -5.61 -13.60 -6.42
CA ASP A 7 -4.21 -13.98 -6.27
C ASP A 7 -3.91 -14.46 -4.85
N MET A 8 -4.44 -13.78 -3.83
CA MET A 8 -4.36 -14.25 -2.45
C MET A 8 -5.04 -15.61 -2.24
N LYS A 9 -6.21 -15.82 -2.86
CA LYS A 9 -6.90 -17.12 -2.82
C LYS A 9 -6.00 -18.21 -3.44
N MET A 10 -5.32 -17.91 -4.54
CA MET A 10 -4.38 -18.84 -5.15
C MET A 10 -3.14 -19.09 -4.29
N MET A 11 -2.60 -18.08 -3.62
CA MET A 11 -1.53 -18.26 -2.63
C MET A 11 -1.99 -19.16 -1.48
N TYR A 12 -3.20 -18.95 -0.98
CA TYR A 12 -3.78 -19.76 0.09
C TYR A 12 -3.99 -21.22 -0.32
N VAL A 13 -4.46 -21.48 -1.54
CA VAL A 13 -4.63 -22.85 -2.05
C VAL A 13 -3.28 -23.55 -2.20
N LYS A 14 -2.23 -22.84 -2.62
CA LYS A 14 -0.88 -23.37 -2.83
C LYS A 14 0.02 -23.30 -1.60
N ARG A 15 -0.55 -22.96 -0.43
CA ARG A 15 0.25 -22.62 0.76
C ARG A 15 1.05 -23.82 1.27
N THR A 16 2.28 -23.54 1.62
CA THR A 16 3.17 -24.37 2.44
C THR A 16 3.29 -23.75 3.85
N PRO A 17 3.72 -24.52 4.86
CA PRO A 17 3.94 -23.99 6.21
C PRO A 17 4.83 -22.73 6.24
N GLU A 18 5.81 -22.66 5.34
CA GLU A 18 6.75 -21.54 5.23
C GLU A 18 6.08 -20.28 4.66
N THR A 19 5.14 -20.43 3.73
CA THR A 19 4.41 -19.30 3.09
C THR A 19 3.24 -18.76 3.92
N ASN A 20 2.85 -19.43 5.01
CA ASN A 20 1.74 -18.98 5.85
C ASN A 20 1.99 -17.58 6.44
N LYS A 21 3.24 -17.30 6.83
CA LYS A 21 3.64 -15.96 7.32
C LYS A 21 3.42 -14.91 6.23
N GLU A 22 3.79 -15.22 4.99
CA GLU A 22 3.65 -14.30 3.87
C GLU A 22 2.18 -14.02 3.53
N ILE A 23 1.36 -15.06 3.45
CA ILE A 23 -0.08 -14.92 3.21
C ILE A 23 -0.73 -14.04 4.29
N HIS A 24 -0.36 -14.25 5.55
CA HIS A 24 -0.87 -13.46 6.67
C HIS A 24 -0.51 -11.97 6.52
N VAL A 25 0.75 -11.65 6.24
CA VAL A 25 1.22 -10.26 6.08
C VAL A 25 0.58 -9.60 4.86
N VAL A 26 0.48 -10.30 3.72
CA VAL A 26 -0.21 -9.79 2.53
C VAL A 26 -1.70 -9.56 2.83
N SER A 27 -2.35 -10.46 3.57
CA SER A 27 -3.76 -10.33 3.97
C SER A 27 -4.02 -9.10 4.83
N MET A 28 -3.16 -8.82 5.80
CA MET A 28 -3.24 -7.60 6.62
C MET A 28 -3.10 -6.34 5.77
N GLY A 29 -2.09 -6.34 4.89
CA GLY A 29 -1.83 -5.25 3.93
C GLY A 29 -3.03 -4.94 3.05
N LEU A 30 -3.56 -5.96 2.39
CA LEU A 30 -4.70 -5.81 1.48
C LEU A 30 -5.97 -5.42 2.24
N LYS A 31 -6.28 -6.05 3.36
CA LYS A 31 -7.49 -5.73 4.13
C LYS A 31 -7.52 -4.26 4.49
N ALA A 32 -6.46 -3.73 5.09
CA ALA A 32 -6.45 -2.33 5.52
C ALA A 32 -6.50 -1.36 4.34
N LEU A 33 -5.67 -1.56 3.30
CA LEU A 33 -5.62 -0.66 2.15
C LEU A 33 -6.95 -0.67 1.37
N LEU A 34 -7.52 -1.84 1.12
CA LEU A 34 -8.74 -1.98 0.32
C LEU A 34 -9.96 -1.43 1.07
N THR A 35 -10.05 -1.62 2.38
CA THR A 35 -11.18 -1.09 3.17
C THR A 35 -11.10 0.43 3.32
N TRP A 36 -9.91 1.01 3.53
CA TRP A 36 -9.73 2.47 3.46
C TRP A 36 -10.05 3.04 2.08
N HIS A 37 -9.60 2.37 1.02
CA HIS A 37 -9.92 2.77 -0.35
C HIS A 37 -11.43 2.73 -0.59
N ASN A 38 -12.11 1.65 -0.18
CA ASN A 38 -13.56 1.51 -0.32
C ASN A 38 -14.31 2.66 0.40
N MET A 39 -13.92 2.99 1.63
CA MET A 39 -14.54 4.08 2.38
C MET A 39 -14.34 5.45 1.74
N ARG A 40 -13.16 5.69 1.14
CA ARG A 40 -12.89 6.90 0.37
C ARG A 40 -13.72 6.93 -0.91
N THR A 41 -13.76 5.85 -1.68
CA THR A 41 -14.55 5.75 -2.91
C THR A 41 -16.02 5.97 -2.65
N LEU A 42 -16.60 5.36 -1.61
CA LEU A 42 -18.00 5.58 -1.24
C LEU A 42 -18.28 7.04 -0.88
N GLN A 43 -17.32 7.71 -0.22
CA GLN A 43 -17.43 9.13 0.10
C GLN A 43 -17.37 10.00 -1.17
N GLU A 44 -16.39 9.76 -2.06
CA GLU A 44 -16.25 10.47 -3.32
C GLU A 44 -17.48 10.28 -4.22
N CYS A 45 -18.00 9.05 -4.32
CA CYS A 45 -19.23 8.76 -5.06
C CYS A 45 -20.43 9.52 -4.47
N ARG A 46 -20.53 9.62 -3.14
CA ARG A 46 -21.62 10.36 -2.49
C ARG A 46 -21.54 11.85 -2.83
N GLU A 47 -20.36 12.43 -2.73
CA GLU A 47 -20.12 13.85 -3.01
C GLU A 47 -20.30 14.19 -4.49
N ALA A 48 -19.90 13.29 -5.39
CA ALA A 48 -20.11 13.43 -6.83
C ALA A 48 -21.60 13.49 -7.22
N CYS A 49 -22.50 12.93 -6.42
CA CYS A 49 -23.95 13.06 -6.59
C CYS A 49 -24.53 14.37 -6.01
N GLY A 50 -23.69 15.25 -5.45
CA GLY A 50 -24.12 16.49 -4.79
C GLY A 50 -25.13 16.25 -3.67
N GLY A 51 -26.09 17.17 -3.50
CA GLY A 51 -27.15 17.02 -2.50
C GLY A 51 -28.00 15.76 -2.67
N GLN A 52 -28.12 15.24 -3.90
CA GLN A 52 -28.83 13.98 -4.14
C GLN A 52 -28.09 12.81 -3.50
N GLY A 53 -26.76 12.82 -3.39
CA GLY A 53 -26.00 11.75 -2.74
C GLY A 53 -26.34 11.54 -1.26
N VAL A 54 -26.96 12.52 -0.60
CA VAL A 54 -27.43 12.41 0.79
C VAL A 54 -28.76 11.64 0.89
N LYS A 55 -29.52 11.57 -0.20
CA LYS A 55 -30.82 10.91 -0.22
C LYS A 55 -30.71 9.41 0.01
N THR A 56 -31.62 8.91 0.84
CA THR A 56 -31.75 7.49 1.18
C THR A 56 -31.97 6.62 -0.06
N GLU A 57 -32.69 7.13 -1.07
CA GLU A 57 -32.97 6.44 -2.33
C GLU A 57 -31.70 6.11 -3.14
N ASN A 58 -30.64 6.92 -3.00
CA ASN A 58 -29.35 6.67 -3.67
C ASN A 58 -28.51 5.60 -2.97
N ARG A 59 -28.87 5.20 -1.74
CA ARG A 59 -28.28 4.09 -0.96
C ARG A 59 -26.78 4.19 -0.66
N VAL A 60 -26.05 5.17 -1.18
CA VAL A 60 -24.61 5.36 -0.93
C VAL A 60 -24.33 5.57 0.56
N GLY A 61 -25.20 6.30 1.26
CA GLY A 61 -25.11 6.49 2.71
C GLY A 61 -25.23 5.18 3.49
N HIS A 62 -26.20 4.32 3.15
CA HIS A 62 -26.36 3.00 3.76
C HIS A 62 -25.16 2.09 3.47
N LEU A 63 -24.75 2.01 2.21
CA LEU A 63 -23.55 1.25 1.81
C LEU A 63 -22.33 1.69 2.60
N LYS A 64 -22.10 3.00 2.74
CA LYS A 64 -21.01 3.53 3.56
C LYS A 64 -21.10 3.07 5.01
N GLY A 65 -22.29 3.08 5.62
CA GLY A 65 -22.51 2.56 6.97
C GLY A 65 -22.20 1.07 7.10
N ASP A 66 -22.62 0.27 6.12
CA ASP A 66 -22.37 -1.18 6.11
C ASP A 66 -20.87 -1.52 5.97
N TYR A 67 -20.13 -0.72 5.19
CA TYR A 67 -18.70 -0.95 4.92
C TYR A 67 -17.77 -0.34 5.98
N ASP A 68 -18.25 0.60 6.81
CA ASP A 68 -17.44 1.29 7.83
C ASP A 68 -16.81 0.31 8.81
N VAL A 69 -17.60 -0.68 9.24
CA VAL A 69 -17.18 -1.74 10.17
C VAL A 69 -15.97 -2.55 9.67
N GLN A 70 -15.78 -2.65 8.35
CA GLN A 70 -14.68 -3.42 7.77
C GLN A 70 -13.31 -2.78 8.04
N THR A 71 -13.27 -1.49 8.40
CA THR A 71 -12.02 -0.84 8.82
C THR A 71 -11.55 -1.32 10.21
N THR A 72 -12.44 -1.94 10.99
CA THR A 72 -12.18 -2.36 12.37
C THR A 72 -12.21 -3.88 12.57
N PHE A 73 -13.19 -4.58 11.96
CA PHE A 73 -13.31 -6.04 12.14
C PHE A 73 -12.16 -6.79 11.47
N GLU A 74 -11.90 -8.01 11.94
CA GLU A 74 -10.76 -8.84 11.51
C GLU A 74 -9.38 -8.17 11.71
N GLY A 75 -9.32 -7.24 12.67
CA GLY A 75 -8.15 -6.45 13.04
C GLY A 75 -8.25 -4.99 12.60
N ASP A 76 -8.03 -4.05 13.51
CA ASP A 76 -8.02 -2.61 13.17
C ASP A 76 -6.98 -2.29 12.09
N ASN A 77 -7.36 -1.50 11.09
CA ASN A 77 -6.48 -1.21 9.95
C ASN A 77 -5.12 -0.64 10.36
N ASN A 78 -5.04 0.23 11.37
CA ASN A 78 -3.77 0.81 11.81
C ASN A 78 -2.89 -0.23 12.50
N VAL A 79 -3.50 -1.07 13.34
CA VAL A 79 -2.81 -2.20 13.99
C VAL A 79 -2.29 -3.19 12.95
N LEU A 80 -3.09 -3.49 11.92
CA LEU A 80 -2.68 -4.36 10.83
C LEU A 80 -1.50 -3.76 10.04
N MET A 81 -1.52 -2.46 9.74
CA MET A 81 -0.36 -1.79 9.13
C MET A 81 0.89 -1.89 10.01
N GLN A 82 0.76 -1.73 11.33
CA GLN A 82 1.90 -1.93 12.23
C GLN A 82 2.44 -3.35 12.19
N GLN A 83 1.57 -4.36 12.12
CA GLN A 83 1.99 -5.76 12.01
C GLN A 83 2.72 -6.03 10.70
N VAL A 84 2.27 -5.43 9.59
CA VAL A 84 2.95 -5.49 8.29
C VAL A 84 4.35 -4.89 8.37
N SER A 85 4.49 -3.64 8.84
CA SER A 85 5.81 -3.00 8.93
C SER A 85 6.77 -3.76 9.86
N LYS A 86 6.27 -4.28 10.99
CA LYS A 86 7.07 -5.12 11.92
C LYS A 86 7.55 -6.41 11.25
N ALA A 87 6.70 -7.06 10.46
CA ALA A 87 7.06 -8.28 9.75
C ALA A 87 8.13 -8.02 8.68
N LEU A 88 7.99 -6.93 7.91
CA LEU A 88 8.98 -6.52 6.90
C LEU A 88 10.33 -6.17 7.54
N PHE A 89 10.33 -5.42 8.64
CA PHE A 89 11.54 -5.10 9.39
C PHE A 89 12.23 -6.35 9.93
N ALA A 90 11.47 -7.28 10.53
CA ALA A 90 12.04 -8.51 11.07
C ALA A 90 12.72 -9.36 9.97
N GLU A 91 12.10 -9.44 8.79
CA GLU A 91 12.67 -10.15 7.64
C GLU A 91 13.95 -9.44 7.14
N TYR A 92 13.90 -8.12 7.01
CA TYR A 92 15.02 -7.30 6.55
C TYR A 92 16.24 -7.41 7.44
N VAL A 93 16.05 -7.22 8.75
CA VAL A 93 17.15 -7.31 9.72
C VAL A 93 17.72 -8.73 9.78
N SER A 94 16.87 -9.76 9.70
CA SER A 94 17.30 -11.16 9.68
C SER A 94 18.16 -11.49 8.45
N CYS A 95 17.75 -11.04 7.25
CA CYS A 95 18.48 -11.24 6.00
C CYS A 95 19.82 -10.50 6.01
N LYS A 96 19.82 -9.21 6.41
CA LYS A 96 21.04 -8.38 6.48
C LYS A 96 22.04 -8.92 7.51
N LYS A 97 21.61 -9.28 8.72
CA LYS A 97 22.49 -9.83 9.76
C LYS A 97 23.12 -11.16 9.37
N ARG A 98 22.39 -12.00 8.63
CA ARG A 98 22.86 -13.34 8.21
C ARG A 98 23.52 -13.33 6.83
N ASN A 99 23.61 -12.17 6.18
CA ASN A 99 24.05 -12.01 4.79
C ASN A 99 23.36 -13.00 3.83
N LYS A 100 22.04 -13.19 4.01
CA LYS A 100 21.22 -14.10 3.21
C LYS A 100 20.41 -13.32 2.18
N PRO A 101 20.16 -13.89 0.99
CA PRO A 101 19.26 -13.29 0.02
C PRO A 101 17.84 -13.25 0.59
N PHE A 102 17.11 -12.18 0.25
CA PHE A 102 15.70 -12.02 0.58
C PHE A 102 14.86 -13.06 -0.16
N LYS A 103 14.01 -13.79 0.58
CA LYS A 103 13.09 -14.78 0.03
C LYS A 103 11.76 -14.69 0.78
N GLY A 104 10.69 -14.38 0.07
CA GLY A 104 9.35 -14.16 0.61
C GLY A 104 9.03 -12.70 0.92
N LEU A 105 7.75 -12.43 1.21
CA LEU A 105 7.18 -11.11 1.46
C LEU A 105 7.37 -10.15 0.27
N GLY A 106 7.53 -10.66 -0.95
CA GLY A 106 7.79 -9.81 -2.12
C GLY A 106 9.06 -8.97 -2.03
N LEU A 107 9.98 -9.28 -1.10
CA LEU A 107 11.23 -8.53 -0.88
C LEU A 107 12.37 -9.00 -1.79
N GLU A 108 12.12 -9.94 -2.71
CA GLU A 108 13.13 -10.50 -3.62
C GLU A 108 13.78 -9.43 -4.50
N HIS A 109 13.04 -8.36 -4.81
CA HIS A 109 13.54 -7.21 -5.56
C HIS A 109 14.71 -6.51 -4.85
N MET A 110 14.90 -6.69 -3.53
CA MET A 110 16.03 -6.14 -2.77
C MET A 110 17.36 -6.85 -3.05
N ASN A 111 17.32 -8.08 -3.60
CA ASN A 111 18.53 -8.80 -4.02
C ASN A 111 19.17 -8.19 -5.28
N SER A 112 18.41 -7.37 -6.01
CA SER A 112 18.86 -6.72 -7.25
C SER A 112 19.43 -5.33 -6.95
N PRO A 113 20.42 -4.85 -7.74
CA PRO A 113 20.97 -3.51 -7.59
C PRO A 113 19.86 -2.45 -7.68
N LEU A 114 20.12 -1.25 -7.14
CA LEU A 114 19.14 -0.16 -7.20
C LEU A 114 18.76 0.11 -8.67
N PRO A 115 17.46 0.14 -8.98
CA PRO A 115 17.02 0.57 -10.30
C PRO A 115 17.51 1.97 -10.61
N VAL A 116 18.19 2.14 -11.74
CA VAL A 116 18.68 3.45 -12.19
C VAL A 116 17.51 4.19 -12.83
N LEU A 117 17.12 5.32 -12.23
CA LEU A 117 16.10 6.19 -12.80
C LEU A 117 16.72 7.00 -13.95
N PRO A 118 16.09 7.04 -15.13
CA PRO A 118 16.51 7.93 -16.21
C PRO A 118 16.47 9.39 -15.75
N THR A 119 17.46 10.18 -16.14
CA THR A 119 17.53 11.62 -15.85
C THR A 119 16.38 12.42 -16.49
N GLN A 120 15.80 11.88 -17.56
CA GLN A 120 14.61 12.45 -18.22
C GLN A 120 13.45 11.45 -18.18
N LEU A 121 12.40 11.79 -17.44
CA LEU A 121 11.16 11.00 -17.37
C LEU A 121 10.19 11.48 -18.44
N THR A 122 9.98 10.67 -19.48
CA THR A 122 8.96 10.92 -20.49
C THR A 122 7.63 10.27 -20.08
N SER A 123 6.52 10.80 -20.60
CA SER A 123 5.18 10.26 -20.36
C SER A 123 4.99 8.82 -20.86
N SER A 124 5.81 8.34 -21.80
CA SER A 124 5.83 6.94 -22.24
C SER A 124 6.54 6.04 -21.24
N THR A 125 7.67 6.50 -20.69
CA THR A 125 8.41 5.79 -19.63
C THR A 125 7.56 5.62 -18.37
N LEU A 126 6.87 6.68 -17.93
CA LEU A 126 6.01 6.64 -16.74
C LEU A 126 4.80 5.70 -16.89
N ARG A 127 4.35 5.43 -18.13
CA ARG A 127 3.23 4.52 -18.41
C ARG A 127 3.68 3.08 -18.66
N CYS A 128 4.97 2.82 -18.76
CA CYS A 128 5.50 1.47 -18.93
C CYS A 128 5.28 0.68 -17.63
N SER A 129 4.48 -0.39 -17.68
CA SER A 129 4.19 -1.24 -16.53
C SER A 129 5.46 -1.81 -15.89
N HIS A 130 6.43 -2.20 -16.71
CA HIS A 130 7.74 -2.66 -16.23
C HIS A 130 8.49 -1.58 -15.45
N PHE A 131 8.46 -0.33 -15.93
CA PHE A 131 9.09 0.81 -15.27
C PHE A 131 8.39 1.13 -13.93
N GLN A 132 7.06 1.15 -13.93
CA GLN A 132 6.27 1.39 -12.72
C GLN A 132 6.57 0.32 -11.66
N GLN A 133 6.46 -0.96 -12.03
CA GLN A 133 6.66 -2.09 -11.12
C GLN A 133 8.10 -2.20 -10.63
N LYS A 134 9.09 -2.30 -11.55
CA LYS A 134 10.48 -2.57 -11.16
C LYS A 134 11.23 -1.37 -10.63
N ASN A 135 10.86 -0.16 -11.04
CA ASN A 135 11.59 1.04 -10.63
C ASN A 135 10.79 1.77 -9.55
N VAL A 136 9.61 2.29 -9.85
CA VAL A 136 8.92 3.23 -8.94
C VAL A 136 8.47 2.57 -7.64
N PHE A 137 7.73 1.46 -7.71
CA PHE A 137 7.17 0.83 -6.50
C PHE A 137 8.25 0.11 -5.68
N CYS A 138 9.15 -0.63 -6.33
CA CYS A 138 10.28 -1.28 -5.67
C CYS A 138 11.26 -0.28 -5.03
N LEU A 139 11.57 0.87 -5.68
CA LEU A 139 12.41 1.90 -5.08
C LEU A 139 11.75 2.54 -3.86
N ARG A 140 10.44 2.86 -3.96
CA ARG A 140 9.70 3.45 -2.85
C ARG A 140 9.66 2.54 -1.63
N GLU A 141 9.35 1.25 -1.82
CA GLU A 141 9.32 0.30 -0.71
C GLU A 141 10.72 0.10 -0.11
N ARG A 142 11.76 0.00 -0.95
CA ARG A 142 13.15 -0.10 -0.50
C ARG A 142 13.57 1.10 0.36
N ASP A 143 13.34 2.32 -0.15
CA ASP A 143 13.66 3.57 0.56
C ASP A 143 12.92 3.68 1.90
N LEU A 144 11.61 3.39 1.91
CA LEU A 144 10.82 3.41 3.14
C LEU A 144 11.29 2.38 4.16
N LEU A 145 11.66 1.18 3.71
CA LEU A 145 12.14 0.10 4.58
C LEU A 145 13.52 0.44 5.16
N GLU A 146 14.44 0.96 4.35
CA GLU A 146 15.76 1.41 4.79
C GLU A 146 15.63 2.52 5.84
N ARG A 147 14.83 3.56 5.57
CA ARG A 147 14.55 4.63 6.54
C ARG A 147 13.90 4.10 7.81
N TYR A 148 12.91 3.22 7.70
CA TYR A 148 12.24 2.61 8.84
C TYR A 148 13.23 1.85 9.73
N THR A 149 14.15 1.12 9.11
CA THR A 149 15.16 0.35 9.85
C THR A 149 16.21 1.24 10.50
N CYS A 150 16.62 2.33 9.84
CA CYS A 150 17.54 3.33 10.38
C CYS A 150 16.94 4.00 11.61
N GLU A 151 15.69 4.48 11.51
CA GLU A 151 15.02 5.19 12.59
C GLU A 151 14.76 4.29 13.81
N VAL A 152 14.36 3.04 13.59
CA VAL A 152 14.22 2.07 14.69
C VAL A 152 15.57 1.79 15.37
N ALA A 153 16.67 1.73 14.61
CA ALA A 153 18.00 1.56 15.18
C ALA A 153 18.45 2.77 16.00
N GLU A 154 18.25 3.99 15.48
CA GLU A 154 18.56 5.23 16.19
C GLU A 154 17.82 5.36 17.52
N LEU A 155 16.55 4.97 17.57
CA LEU A 155 15.77 4.98 18.82
C LEU A 155 16.31 3.96 19.83
N GLN A 156 16.74 2.78 19.38
CA GLN A 156 17.35 1.77 20.24
C GLN A 156 18.72 2.23 20.78
N GLU A 157 19.51 2.93 19.97
CA GLU A 157 20.79 3.51 20.39
C GLU A 157 20.60 4.61 21.43
N ARG A 158 19.47 5.32 21.42
CA ARG A 158 19.08 6.29 22.46
C ARG A 158 18.60 5.64 23.76
N GLY A 159 18.60 4.31 23.85
CA GLY A 159 18.22 3.55 25.03
C GLY A 159 16.74 3.19 25.11
N GLU A 160 15.96 3.45 24.05
CA GLU A 160 14.55 3.08 24.03
C GLU A 160 14.36 1.57 23.90
N SER A 161 13.34 1.03 24.57
CA SER A 161 12.95 -0.37 24.41
C SER A 161 12.50 -0.66 22.97
N ARG A 162 12.70 -1.89 22.50
CA ARG A 162 12.34 -2.30 21.14
C ARG A 162 10.87 -2.05 20.82
N GLU A 163 9.98 -2.34 21.76
CA GLU A 163 8.54 -2.17 21.63
C GLU A 163 8.18 -0.68 21.52
N LEU A 164 8.82 0.16 22.34
CA LEU A 164 8.64 1.60 22.27
C LEU A 164 9.18 2.17 20.96
N SER A 165 10.33 1.73 20.46
CA SER A 165 10.85 2.17 19.16
C SER A 165 9.85 1.90 18.03
N PHE A 166 9.20 0.74 18.03
CA PHE A 166 8.16 0.45 17.02
C PHE A 166 6.90 1.30 17.17
N LEU A 167 6.54 1.64 18.41
CA LEU A 167 5.39 2.51 18.69
C LEU A 167 5.66 3.94 18.22
N LEU A 168 6.85 4.48 18.52
CA LEU A 168 7.27 5.85 18.21
C LEU A 168 7.30 6.14 16.70
N VAL A 169 7.65 5.14 15.88
CA VAL A 169 7.70 5.24 14.40
C VAL A 169 6.33 4.96 13.74
N SER A 170 5.29 4.70 14.53
CA SER A 170 3.91 4.49 14.04
C SER A 170 3.03 5.72 14.23
N ILE A 171 1.88 5.78 13.55
CA ILE A 171 0.93 6.90 13.69
C ILE A 171 0.34 7.03 15.10
N LEU A 172 0.28 5.95 15.89
CA LEU A 172 -0.32 5.99 17.22
C LEU A 172 0.32 7.08 18.11
N THR A 173 1.60 7.39 17.93
CA THR A 173 2.25 8.50 18.61
C THR A 173 1.76 9.87 18.14
N LYS A 174 1.27 10.08 16.91
CA LYS A 174 0.74 11.40 16.50
C LYS A 174 -0.42 11.86 17.39
N HIS A 175 -1.38 10.98 17.66
CA HIS A 175 -2.55 11.34 18.47
C HIS A 175 -2.26 11.27 19.97
N LEU A 176 -1.51 10.27 20.45
CA LEU A 176 -1.19 10.18 21.87
C LEU A 176 -0.21 11.28 22.31
N VAL A 177 0.85 11.57 21.52
CA VAL A 177 1.82 12.62 21.85
C VAL A 177 1.20 14.01 21.75
N ALA A 178 0.34 14.26 20.75
CA ALA A 178 -0.42 15.51 20.70
C ALA A 178 -1.38 15.65 21.90
N TYR A 179 -1.99 14.56 22.35
CA TYR A 179 -2.84 14.54 23.54
C TYR A 179 -2.05 14.74 24.83
N THR A 180 -0.89 14.09 25.00
CA THR A 180 -0.05 14.22 26.20
C THR A 180 0.69 15.56 26.26
N ASN A 181 1.14 16.10 25.13
CA ASN A 181 1.79 17.42 25.07
C ASN A 181 0.83 18.57 25.36
N GLY A 182 -0.49 18.34 25.23
CA GLY A 182 -1.51 19.28 25.70
C GLY A 182 -1.73 19.25 27.23
N ILE A 183 -1.27 18.20 27.93
CA ILE A 183 -1.54 17.96 29.35
C ILE A 183 -0.27 18.06 30.22
N LEU A 184 0.91 17.70 29.70
CA LEU A 184 2.18 17.67 30.43
C LEU A 184 3.21 18.56 29.73
N SER A 185 3.41 19.77 30.25
CA SER A 185 4.47 20.71 29.83
C SER A 185 5.91 20.25 30.16
N SER A 186 6.07 19.04 30.70
CA SER A 186 7.29 18.55 31.34
C SER A 186 7.99 17.41 30.60
N PHE A 187 7.42 16.86 29.53
CA PHE A 187 8.15 15.93 28.67
C PHE A 187 8.88 16.74 27.59
N SER A 188 10.20 16.86 27.74
CA SER A 188 11.11 17.35 26.70
C SER A 188 11.16 16.29 25.58
N THR A 189 10.11 16.21 24.76
CA THR A 189 10.19 15.50 23.48
C THR A 189 11.03 16.35 22.55
N SER A 190 12.21 15.85 22.19
CA SER A 190 13.08 16.47 21.20
C SER A 190 12.31 16.72 19.89
N PRO A 191 12.53 17.85 19.19
CA PRO A 191 11.78 18.23 17.99
C PRO A 191 11.84 17.21 16.83
N LEU A 192 12.77 16.25 16.90
CA LEU A 192 12.87 15.09 16.00
C LEU A 192 11.72 14.08 16.19
N CYS A 193 11.11 13.96 17.38
CA CYS A 193 9.99 13.03 17.63
C CYS A 193 8.68 13.49 16.94
N LEU A 194 8.58 14.77 16.56
CA LEU A 194 7.46 15.28 15.75
C LEU A 194 7.65 15.01 14.24
N GLN A 195 8.85 14.57 13.86
CA GLN A 195 9.28 14.35 12.47
C GLN A 195 9.35 12.86 12.09
N SER A 196 9.12 11.94 13.05
CA SER A 196 8.90 10.50 12.83
C SER A 196 7.55 10.25 12.14
N HIS A 197 7.43 10.77 10.93
CA HIS A 197 6.21 10.84 10.15
C HIS A 197 5.82 9.46 9.64
N GLN A 198 4.75 8.87 10.19
CA GLN A 198 3.86 7.90 9.50
C GLN A 198 4.57 6.69 8.83
N LEU A 199 5.83 6.45 9.15
CA LEU A 199 6.75 5.70 8.29
C LEU A 199 6.41 4.22 8.24
N SER A 200 5.98 3.69 9.39
CA SER A 200 5.41 2.35 9.52
C SER A 200 4.20 2.14 8.60
N GLU A 201 3.28 3.09 8.55
CA GLU A 201 2.10 2.99 7.70
C GLU A 201 2.46 3.18 6.22
N ASP A 202 3.31 4.15 5.90
CA ASP A 202 3.72 4.42 4.53
C ASP A 202 4.48 3.25 3.92
N LEU A 203 5.36 2.60 4.69
CA LEU A 203 6.02 1.35 4.31
C LEU A 203 4.99 0.24 4.04
N SER A 204 4.01 0.08 4.93
CA SER A 204 2.99 -0.96 4.80
C SER A 204 2.07 -0.73 3.60
N LYS A 205 1.72 0.53 3.32
CA LYS A 205 1.00 0.92 2.10
C LYS A 205 1.84 0.66 0.86
N ALA A 206 3.12 1.04 0.85
CA ALA A 206 4.00 0.79 -0.29
C ALA A 206 4.10 -0.71 -0.61
N PHE A 207 4.23 -1.56 0.41
CA PHE A 207 4.19 -3.01 0.29
C PHE A 207 2.86 -3.52 -0.32
N ALA A 208 1.73 -3.09 0.24
CA ALA A 208 0.41 -3.53 -0.21
C ALA A 208 0.09 -3.05 -1.63
N GLU A 209 0.40 -1.80 -1.96
CA GLU A 209 0.18 -1.23 -3.29
C GLU A 209 1.04 -1.93 -4.36
N LYS A 210 2.30 -2.25 -4.03
CA LYS A 210 3.17 -3.06 -4.90
C LYS A 210 2.57 -4.44 -5.15
N ALA A 211 2.07 -5.11 -4.11
CA ALA A 211 1.42 -6.42 -4.23
C ALA A 211 0.16 -6.35 -5.11
N ILE A 212 -0.65 -5.29 -4.97
CA ILE A 212 -1.84 -5.07 -5.82
C ILE A 212 -1.45 -4.85 -7.27
N LEU A 213 -0.44 -4.00 -7.52
CA LEU A 213 0.03 -3.74 -8.88
C LEU A 213 0.55 -5.03 -9.53
N GLN A 214 1.36 -5.81 -8.80
CA GLN A 214 1.83 -7.12 -9.26
C GLN A 214 0.65 -8.01 -9.66
N ALA A 215 -0.37 -8.11 -8.80
CA ALA A 215 -1.54 -8.94 -9.07
C ALA A 215 -2.33 -8.49 -10.31
N VAL A 216 -2.47 -7.17 -10.50
CA VAL A 216 -3.13 -6.61 -11.70
C VAL A 216 -2.33 -6.93 -12.95
N LEU A 217 -1.00 -6.76 -12.93
CA LEU A 217 -0.14 -7.04 -14.07
C LEU A 217 -0.11 -8.53 -14.42
N ASP A 218 -0.08 -9.42 -13.43
CA ASP A 218 -0.10 -10.86 -13.64
C ASP A 218 -1.46 -11.34 -14.17
N ALA A 219 -2.55 -10.72 -13.73
CA ALA A 219 -3.87 -10.97 -14.28
C ALA A 219 -3.98 -10.47 -15.73
N GLU A 220 -3.50 -9.26 -16.02
CA GLU A 220 -3.50 -8.69 -17.37
C GLU A 220 -2.65 -9.52 -18.34
N ALA A 221 -1.50 -10.04 -17.90
CA ALA A 221 -0.64 -10.89 -18.71
C ALA A 221 -1.32 -12.18 -19.17
N LYS A 222 -2.26 -12.72 -18.37
CA LYS A 222 -3.03 -13.94 -18.69
C LYS A 222 -4.20 -13.69 -19.63
N LEU A 223 -4.60 -12.44 -19.85
CA LEU A 223 -5.72 -12.11 -20.74
C LEU A 223 -5.30 -12.21 -22.22
N PRO A 224 -6.12 -12.83 -23.08
CA PRO A 224 -5.87 -12.85 -24.53
C PRO A 224 -5.96 -11.44 -25.11
N ALA A 225 -5.24 -11.20 -26.20
CA ALA A 225 -5.33 -9.93 -26.93
C ALA A 225 -6.75 -9.76 -27.49
N GLY A 226 -7.41 -8.63 -27.19
CA GLY A 226 -8.79 -8.36 -27.59
C GLY A 226 -9.29 -7.03 -27.01
N SER A 227 -10.57 -6.70 -27.19
CA SER A 227 -11.15 -5.39 -26.83
C SER A 227 -10.98 -4.97 -25.36
N ILE A 228 -10.76 -5.92 -24.46
CA ILE A 228 -10.51 -5.70 -23.03
C ILE A 228 -9.05 -5.30 -22.75
N LYS A 229 -8.10 -5.75 -23.59
CA LYS A 229 -6.67 -5.46 -23.50
C LYS A 229 -6.28 -4.57 -24.67
N VAL A 230 -6.34 -3.24 -24.45
CA VAL A 230 -5.96 -2.25 -25.47
C VAL A 230 -4.44 -2.26 -25.66
N ASN A 231 -3.95 -3.27 -26.36
CA ASN A 231 -2.61 -3.29 -26.91
C ASN A 231 -2.56 -2.35 -28.11
N LYS A 232 -2.44 -1.04 -27.85
CA LYS A 232 -2.00 0.07 -28.74
C LYS A 232 -2.84 1.31 -28.46
N VAL A 233 -2.27 2.26 -27.73
CA VAL A 233 -2.55 3.67 -28.03
C VAL A 233 -1.79 3.98 -29.33
N THR A 234 -2.41 3.69 -30.47
CA THR A 234 -1.88 4.16 -31.75
C THR A 234 -2.10 5.67 -31.80
N VAL A 235 -1.09 6.44 -31.43
CA VAL A 235 -1.08 7.88 -31.68
C VAL A 235 -0.83 8.08 -33.18
N SER A 236 -1.88 8.00 -33.98
CA SER A 236 -1.85 8.50 -35.35
C SER A 236 -2.27 9.97 -35.31
N HIS A 237 -1.28 10.86 -35.38
CA HIS A 237 -1.39 12.26 -35.81
C HIS A 237 -2.64 13.04 -35.34
N GLY A 238 -2.53 13.67 -34.17
CA GLY A 238 -3.03 15.04 -33.98
C GLY A 238 -4.55 15.29 -33.94
N ARG A 239 -5.42 14.28 -33.76
CA ARG A 239 -6.84 14.52 -33.39
C ARG A 239 -7.35 13.48 -32.41
N PHE A 240 -7.70 13.91 -31.20
CA PHE A 240 -8.51 13.14 -30.27
C PHE A 240 -9.93 13.04 -30.83
N PHE A 241 -10.23 11.97 -31.56
CA PHE A 241 -11.62 11.55 -31.77
C PHE A 241 -11.92 10.41 -30.80
N ALA A 242 -12.70 10.70 -29.77
CA ALA A 242 -13.54 9.68 -29.18
C ALA A 242 -14.51 9.24 -30.29
N GLN A 243 -14.39 8.01 -30.79
CA GLN A 243 -15.45 7.44 -31.59
C GLN A 243 -16.70 7.36 -30.71
N PRO A 244 -17.83 7.99 -31.09
CA PRO A 244 -19.08 7.82 -30.38
C PRO A 244 -19.49 6.35 -30.51
N CYS A 245 -19.57 5.67 -29.37
CA CYS A 245 -20.11 4.32 -29.31
C CYS A 245 -21.58 4.39 -29.77
N LEU A 246 -21.91 3.57 -30.76
CA LEU A 246 -23.19 3.49 -31.44
C LEU A 246 -24.37 3.50 -30.48
N THR A 247 -25.36 4.34 -30.80
CA THR A 247 -26.74 4.26 -30.32
C THR A 247 -27.33 2.90 -30.67
N SER A 248 -27.54 2.03 -29.69
CA SER A 248 -28.49 0.92 -29.85
C SER A 248 -29.88 1.47 -29.58
N LYS A 249 -30.68 1.56 -30.66
CA LYS A 249 -32.12 1.71 -30.60
C LYS A 249 -32.72 0.61 -29.70
N PHE A 250 -33.45 1.02 -28.68
CA PHE A 250 -34.73 0.44 -28.28
C PHE A 250 -35.69 1.60 -28.08
#